data_AF-A0A7V9HEF1-F1
#
_entry.id   AF-A0A7V9HEF1-F1
#
_cell.length_a   1.000
_cell.length_b   1.000
_cell.length_c   1.000
_cell.angle_alpha   90.00
_cell.angle_beta   90.00
_cell.angle_gamma   90.00
#
_symmetry.space_group_name_H-M   'P 1'
#
loop_
_entity.id
_entity.type
_entity.pdbx_description
1 polymer ?
#
loop_
_entity_poly.entity_id
_entity_poly.type
_entity_poly.pdbx_seq_one_letter_code
_entity_poly.pdbx_strand_id
1 'polypeptide(L)' 'MQRVLVTGGAGTIGAAVVRRLLGDPAWEVRVSDQRR' A
#
# COMPACT_ATOMS: atom_id res chain seq x y z
N MET A 1 -7.87 14.06 0.76
CA MET A 1 -6.77 13.17 1.19
C MET A 1 -7.40 11.99 1.88
N GLN A 2 -7.44 10.84 1.20
CA GLN A 2 -8.08 9.62 1.69
C GLN A 2 -7.00 8.70 2.27
N ARG A 3 -7.31 8.05 3.40
CA ARG A 3 -6.37 7.14 4.08
C ARG A 3 -6.68 5.70 3.70
N VAL A 4 -5.65 4.93 3.40
CA VAL A 4 -5.79 3.52 3.01
C VAL A 4 -4.74 2.66 3.72
N LEU A 5 -5.19 1.51 4.24
CA LEU A 5 -4.34 0.45 4.77
C LEU A 5 -4.25 -0.67 3.73
N VAL A 6 -3.03 -1.01 3.34
CA VAL A 6 -2.76 -2.19 2.51
C VAL A 6 -2.22 -3.30 3.40
N THR A 7 -2.94 -4.42 3.46
CA THR A 7 -2.48 -5.65 4.09
C THR A 7 -1.85 -6.55 3.04
N GLY A 8 -0.76 -7.26 3.38
CA GLY A 8 -0.02 -8.06 2.39
C GLY A 8 0.76 -7.22 1.37
N GLY A 9 1.11 -5.97 1.74
CA GLY A 9 1.77 -4.99 0.88
C GLY A 9 3.20 -5.33 0.44
N ALA A 10 3.85 -6.32 1.05
CA ALA A 10 5.17 -6.82 0.67
C ALA A 10 5.10 -7.97 -0.37
N GLY A 11 3.92 -8.54 -0.61
CA GLY A 11 3.71 -9.55 -1.66
C GLY A 11 3.65 -8.95 -3.07
N THR A 12 3.68 -9.79 -4.11
CA THR A 12 3.70 -9.35 -5.52
C THR A 12 2.58 -8.38 -5.87
N ILE A 13 1.33 -8.69 -5.47
CA ILE A 13 0.17 -7.86 -5.75
C ILE A 13 0.17 -6.63 -4.84
N GLY A 14 0.39 -6.81 -3.53
CA GLY A 14 0.40 -5.72 -2.57
C GLY A 14 1.42 -4.64 -2.93
N ALA A 15 2.62 -5.04 -3.34
CA ALA A 15 3.66 -4.10 -3.75
C ALA A 15 3.32 -3.35 -5.05
N ALA A 16 2.55 -3.95 -5.95
CA ALA A 16 2.05 -3.25 -7.15
C ALA A 16 0.98 -2.22 -6.79
N VAL A 17 0.04 -2.58 -5.91
CA VAL A 17 -1.01 -1.68 -5.41
C VAL A 17 -0.40 -0.50 -4.64
N VAL A 18 0.53 -0.75 -3.72
CA VAL A 18 1.23 0.30 -2.96
C VAL A 18 1.95 1.28 -3.89
N ARG A 19 2.69 0.77 -4.89
CA ARG A 19 3.36 1.64 -5.89
C ARG A 19 2.38 2.53 -6.64
N ARG A 20 1.23 1.99 -7.05
CA ARG A 20 0.21 2.76 -7.76
C ARG A 20 -0.42 3.85 -6.89
N LEU A 21 -0.66 3.58 -5.62
CA LEU A 21 -1.27 4.53 -4.68
C LEU A 21 -0.30 5.62 -4.24
N LEU A 22 0.98 5.28 -4.02
CA LEU A 22 2.01 6.27 -3.68
C LEU A 22 2.27 7.30 -4.80
N GLY A 23 1.93 6.96 -6.05
CA GLY A 23 2.02 7.89 -7.18
C GLY A 23 0.88 8.90 -7.29
N ASP A 24 -0.13 8.82 -6.41
CA ASP A 24 -1.32 9.66 -6.43
C ASP A 24 -1.46 10.42 -5.11
N PRO A 25 -1.30 11.76 -5.11
CA PRO A 25 -1.32 12.58 -3.89
C PRO A 25 -2.71 12.65 -3.23
N ALA A 26 -3.75 12.10 -3.86
CA ALA A 26 -5.04 11.93 -3.22
C ALA A 26 -4.98 10.96 -2.01
N TRP A 27 -3.96 10.12 -1.92
CA TRP A 27 -3.85 9.03 -0.95
C TRP A 27 -2.74 9.21 0.09
N GLU A 28 -3.07 8.90 1.33
CA GLU A 28 -2.11 8.61 2.39
C GLU A 28 -2.10 7.08 2.62
N VAL A 29 -0.98 6.44 2.30
CA VAL A 29 -0.86 4.97 2.28
C VAL A 29 -0.13 4.48 3.53
N ARG A 30 -0.75 3.54 4.25
CA ARG A 30 -0.08 2.74 5.28
C ARG A 30 -0.05 1.27 4.87
N VAL A 31 1.03 0.58 5.21
CA VAL A 31 1.22 -0.82 4.87
C VAL A 31 1.40 -1.64 6.13
N SER A 32 0.66 -2.74 6.22
CA SER A 32 0.84 -3.78 7.24
C SER A 32 1.16 -5.09 6.55
N ASP A 33 2.30 -5.67 6.88
CA ASP A 33 2.70 -6.97 6.36
C ASP A 33 3.34 -7.80 7.47
N GLN A 34 3.27 -9.12 7.34
CA GLN A 34 3.92 -10.03 8.26
C GLN A 34 5.21 -10.54 7.61
N ARG A 35 6.35 -10.36 8.27
CA ARG A 35 7.55 -11.11 7.92
C ARG A 35 7.54 -12.40 8.72
N ARG A 36 7.52 -13.52 8.00
CA ARG A 36 7.77 -14.85 8.57
C ARG A 36 9.26 -15.13 8.61
#